data_AF-A0A815J670-F1
#
_entry.id   AF-A0A815J670-F1
#
_cell.length_a   1.000
_cell.length_b   1.000
_cell.length_c   1.000
_cell.angle_alpha   90.00
_cell.angle_beta   90.00
_cell.angle_gamma   90.00
#
_symmetry.space_group_name_H-M   'P 1'
#
loop_
_entity.id
_entity.type
_entity.pdbx_description
1 polymer ?
#
loop_
_entity_poly.entity_id
_entity_poly.type
_entity_poly.pdbx_seq_one_letter_code
_entity_poly.pdbx_strand_id
1 'polypeptide(L)'
;LGTTFAVQQVTYDDEHHVWHIELILSTEVNHINQQYKKFIRDKLQEYDATMFFGNCLGDILGDYHGAMRFFYRQLRIKPIDDECRPNTLYHLARIYRCIGLYSQAINYFRRAMLLQRRRLPQSGYDYAQTISGLAMLYSETGHEMMKGNE
;
A
#
# COMPACT_ATOMS: atom_id res chain seq x y z
N LEU A 1 -17.17 21.21 -5.08
CA LEU A 1 -17.13 20.49 -6.37
C LEU A 1 -15.70 20.00 -6.56
N GLY A 2 -15.38 18.81 -6.03
CA GLY A 2 -14.02 18.27 -6.09
C GLY A 2 -13.71 17.78 -7.50
N THR A 3 -12.60 18.24 -8.07
CA THR A 3 -12.08 17.73 -9.35
C THR A 3 -11.81 16.24 -9.21
N THR A 4 -12.47 15.43 -10.05
CA THR A 4 -12.33 13.97 -10.04
C THR A 4 -11.63 13.55 -11.33
N PHE A 5 -10.60 12.71 -11.19
CA PHE A 5 -9.80 12.21 -12.31
C PHE A 5 -10.21 10.75 -12.60
N ALA A 6 -10.24 10.39 -13.88
CA ALA A 6 -10.47 9.04 -14.37
C ALA A 6 -9.19 8.50 -15.03
N VAL A 7 -8.95 7.20 -14.88
CA VAL A 7 -7.87 6.51 -15.57
C VAL A 7 -8.26 6.33 -17.04
N GLN A 8 -7.50 6.94 -17.93
CA GLN A 8 -7.67 6.88 -19.38
C GLN A 8 -7.03 5.63 -19.97
N GLN A 9 -5.78 5.38 -19.58
CA GLN A 9 -4.98 4.33 -20.17
C GLN A 9 -4.00 3.78 -19.15
N VAL A 10 -3.83 2.46 -19.17
CA VAL A 10 -2.84 1.77 -18.38
C VAL A 10 -2.04 0.89 -19.31
N THR A 11 -0.77 1.24 -19.51
CA THR A 11 0.16 0.48 -20.35
C THR A 11 1.24 -0.12 -19.48
N TYR A 12 1.56 -1.39 -19.74
CA TYR A 12 2.73 -2.02 -19.17
C TYR A 12 3.89 -1.82 -20.15
N ASP A 13 4.97 -1.25 -19.66
CA ASP A 13 6.24 -1.20 -20.37
C ASP A 13 6.98 -2.50 -20.09
N ASP A 14 7.04 -3.38 -21.09
CA ASP A 14 7.72 -4.67 -21.02
C ASP A 14 9.25 -4.53 -20.90
N GLU A 15 9.84 -3.42 -21.37
CA GLU A 15 11.29 -3.18 -21.29
C GLU A 15 11.70 -2.73 -19.88
N HIS A 16 10.90 -1.87 -19.26
CA HIS A 16 11.20 -1.29 -17.95
C HIS A 16 10.45 -1.96 -16.79
N HIS A 17 9.58 -2.93 -17.09
CA HIS A 17 8.71 -3.64 -16.15
C HIS A 17 7.89 -2.69 -15.26
N VAL A 18 7.42 -1.57 -15.81
CA VAL A 18 6.64 -0.55 -15.10
C VAL A 18 5.30 -0.28 -15.76
N TRP A 19 4.30 0.04 -14.93
CA TRP A 19 2.98 0.43 -15.39
C TRP A 19 2.89 1.95 -15.53
N HIS A 20 2.55 2.42 -16.72
CA HIS A 20 2.20 3.80 -17.01
C HIS A 20 0.70 3.98 -16.92
N ILE A 21 0.26 5.00 -16.18
CA ILE A 21 -1.16 5.26 -15.93
C ILE A 21 -1.45 6.71 -16.29
N GLU A 22 -2.25 6.88 -17.33
CA GLU A 22 -2.69 8.18 -17.84
C GLU A 22 -4.03 8.54 -17.21
N LEU A 23 -4.18 9.79 -16.74
CA LEU A 23 -5.37 10.27 -16.04
C LEU A 23 -5.99 11.46 -16.81
N ILE A 24 -7.31 11.43 -17.05
CA ILE A 24 -8.10 12.56 -17.58
C ILE A 24 -9.15 13.01 -16.58
N LEU A 25 -9.42 14.31 -16.51
CA LEU A 25 -10.59 14.90 -15.86
C LEU A 25 -11.91 14.35 -16.44
N SER A 26 -12.75 13.70 -15.64
CA SER A 26 -13.99 13.09 -16.14
C SER A 26 -15.18 13.29 -15.20
N THR A 27 -16.36 13.47 -15.79
CA THR A 27 -17.66 13.61 -15.12
C THR A 27 -18.45 12.29 -15.04
N GLU A 28 -18.05 11.23 -15.77
CA GLU A 28 -18.74 9.92 -15.81
C GLU A 28 -17.85 8.79 -15.27
N VAL A 29 -17.44 8.95 -14.02
CA VAL A 29 -16.42 8.16 -13.31
C VAL A 29 -16.83 6.70 -13.06
N ASN A 30 -18.13 6.38 -13.01
CA ASN A 30 -18.59 5.10 -12.46
C ASN A 30 -18.56 3.93 -13.46
N HIS A 31 -18.86 4.16 -14.74
CA HIS A 31 -18.93 3.08 -15.73
C HIS A 31 -17.54 2.57 -16.14
N ILE A 32 -16.59 3.50 -16.32
CA ILE A 32 -15.20 3.19 -16.69
C ILE A 32 -14.48 2.53 -15.51
N ASN A 33 -14.65 3.02 -14.28
CA ASN A 33 -14.13 2.34 -13.09
C ASN A 33 -14.69 0.92 -12.93
N GLN A 34 -15.94 0.65 -13.32
CA GLN A 34 -16.50 -0.69 -13.28
C GLN A 34 -15.87 -1.62 -14.32
N GLN A 35 -15.68 -1.17 -15.56
CA GLN A 35 -15.03 -1.97 -16.60
C GLN A 35 -13.55 -2.21 -16.29
N TYR A 36 -12.86 -1.20 -15.77
CA TYR A 36 -11.48 -1.29 -15.31
C TYR A 36 -11.33 -2.25 -14.12
N LYS A 37 -12.19 -2.13 -13.10
CA LYS A 37 -12.27 -3.09 -11.98
C LYS A 37 -12.54 -4.52 -12.47
N LYS A 38 -13.31 -4.69 -13.56
CA LYS A 38 -13.61 -5.99 -14.16
C LYS A 38 -12.40 -6.56 -14.91
N PHE A 39 -11.72 -5.78 -15.75
CA PHE A 39 -10.51 -6.19 -16.48
C PHE A 39 -9.36 -6.56 -15.52
N ILE A 40 -9.16 -5.76 -14.47
CA ILE A 40 -8.15 -6.04 -13.45
C ILE A 40 -8.54 -7.22 -12.56
N ARG A 41 -9.84 -7.52 -12.41
CA ARG A 41 -10.31 -8.75 -11.72
C ARG A 41 -9.72 -10.01 -12.35
N ASP A 42 -9.51 -9.98 -13.66
CA ASP A 42 -9.00 -11.12 -14.44
C ASP A 42 -7.46 -11.19 -14.40
N LYS A 43 -6.76 -10.06 -14.21
CA LYS A 43 -5.29 -9.97 -14.07
C LYS A 43 -4.76 -9.74 -12.64
N LEU A 44 -5.61 -9.93 -11.64
CA LEU A 44 -5.37 -9.61 -10.22
C LEU A 44 -4.29 -10.47 -9.50
N GLN A 45 -3.46 -11.19 -10.26
CA GLN A 45 -2.34 -11.98 -9.75
C GLN A 45 -1.00 -11.25 -9.81
N GLU A 46 -0.91 -10.14 -10.55
CA GLU A 46 0.30 -9.36 -10.65
C GLU A 46 0.51 -8.48 -9.41
N TYR A 47 1.71 -8.60 -8.84
CA TYR A 47 2.09 -7.93 -7.62
C TYR A 47 2.04 -6.41 -7.80
N ASP A 48 2.59 -5.89 -8.90
CA ASP A 48 2.74 -4.45 -9.15
C ASP A 48 1.39 -3.75 -9.31
N ALA A 49 0.46 -4.36 -10.04
CA ALA A 49 -0.89 -3.86 -10.20
C ALA A 49 -1.60 -3.75 -8.83
N THR A 50 -1.53 -4.81 -8.02
CA THR A 50 -2.17 -4.85 -6.70
C THR A 50 -1.59 -3.80 -5.74
N MET A 51 -0.28 -3.60 -5.80
CA MET A 51 0.44 -2.60 -4.99
C MET A 51 0.11 -1.18 -5.40
N PHE A 52 0.11 -0.90 -6.70
CA PHE A 52 -0.23 0.40 -7.24
C PHE A 52 -1.65 0.81 -6.82
N PHE A 53 -2.65 -0.07 -6.99
CA PHE A 53 -4.02 0.24 -6.59
C PHE A 53 -4.19 0.40 -5.09
N GLY A 54 -3.54 -0.46 -4.30
CA GLY A 54 -3.56 -0.32 -2.85
C GLY A 54 -3.05 1.05 -2.41
N ASN A 55 -1.93 1.50 -3.00
CA ASN A 55 -1.34 2.80 -2.71
C ASN A 55 -2.21 3.95 -3.21
N CYS A 56 -2.74 3.90 -4.44
CA CYS A 56 -3.64 4.95 -4.92
C CYS A 56 -4.90 5.07 -4.06
N LEU A 57 -5.51 3.96 -3.66
CA LEU A 57 -6.69 3.98 -2.81
C LEU A 57 -6.39 4.59 -1.44
N GLY A 58 -5.29 4.19 -0.80
CA GLY A 58 -4.93 4.69 0.53
C GLY A 58 -4.39 6.11 0.53
N ASP A 59 -3.44 6.41 -0.36
CA ASP A 59 -2.67 7.67 -0.35
C ASP A 59 -3.37 8.80 -1.12
N ILE A 60 -4.08 8.50 -2.22
CA ILE A 60 -4.72 9.53 -3.07
C ILE A 60 -6.21 9.66 -2.75
N LEU A 61 -6.92 8.54 -2.58
CA LEU A 61 -8.37 8.54 -2.41
C LEU A 61 -8.83 8.47 -0.95
N GLY A 62 -7.93 8.18 -0.01
CA GLY A 62 -8.25 8.00 1.41
C GLY A 62 -9.11 6.76 1.71
N ASP A 63 -9.32 5.87 0.75
CA ASP A 63 -10.05 4.61 0.92
C ASP A 63 -9.14 3.53 1.50
N TYR A 64 -8.92 3.62 2.82
CA TYR A 64 -8.10 2.69 3.57
C TYR A 64 -8.65 1.26 3.55
N HIS A 65 -9.97 1.10 3.62
CA HIS A 65 -10.60 -0.23 3.59
C HIS A 65 -10.45 -0.90 2.23
N GLY A 66 -10.62 -0.14 1.14
CA GLY A 66 -10.34 -0.60 -0.21
C GLY A 66 -8.88 -1.02 -0.37
N ALA A 67 -7.94 -0.18 0.07
CA ALA A 67 -6.51 -0.47 0.01
C ALA A 67 -6.11 -1.74 0.79
N MET A 68 -6.61 -1.88 2.03
CA MET A 68 -6.37 -3.07 2.86
C MET A 68 -6.85 -4.35 2.19
N ARG A 69 -7.99 -4.32 1.48
CA ARG A 69 -8.52 -5.49 0.77
C ARG A 69 -7.55 -6.01 -0.29
N PHE A 70 -6.85 -5.13 -1.00
CA PHE A 70 -5.83 -5.51 -1.98
C PHE A 70 -4.62 -6.17 -1.32
N PHE A 71 -4.06 -5.54 -0.28
CA PHE A 71 -2.90 -6.08 0.43
C PHE A 71 -3.21 -7.41 1.13
N TYR A 72 -4.37 -7.57 1.77
CA TYR A 72 -4.76 -8.86 2.36
C TYR A 72 -4.98 -9.94 1.33
N ARG A 73 -5.52 -9.60 0.16
CA ARG A 73 -5.66 -10.56 -0.94
C ARG A 73 -4.28 -11.02 -1.43
N GLN A 74 -3.33 -10.11 -1.56
CA GLN A 74 -1.96 -10.44 -1.94
C GLN A 74 -1.31 -11.41 -0.95
N LEU A 75 -1.44 -11.15 0.36
CA LEU A 75 -0.94 -12.06 1.41
C LEU A 75 -1.59 -13.45 1.39
N ARG A 76 -2.83 -13.57 0.92
CA ARG A 76 -3.54 -14.85 0.80
C ARG A 76 -3.12 -15.67 -0.41
N ILE A 77 -2.80 -15.01 -1.53
CA ILE A 77 -2.47 -15.67 -2.79
C ILE A 77 -0.98 -16.02 -2.85
N LYS A 78 -0.12 -15.12 -2.37
CA LYS A 78 1.32 -15.29 -2.44
C LYS A 78 1.86 -16.17 -1.30
N PRO A 79 2.88 -17.02 -1.56
CA PRO A 79 3.44 -17.94 -0.59
C PRO A 79 4.04 -17.22 0.63
N ILE A 80 4.33 -17.98 1.68
CA ILE A 80 4.76 -17.39 2.95
C ILE A 80 6.09 -16.65 2.85
N ASP A 81 6.99 -17.17 2.02
CA ASP A 81 8.34 -16.66 1.84
C ASP A 81 8.50 -15.79 0.58
N ASP A 82 7.37 -15.34 0.00
CA ASP A 82 7.35 -14.49 -1.18
C ASP A 82 8.24 -13.24 -1.01
N GLU A 83 8.95 -12.87 -2.08
CA GLU A 83 9.89 -11.76 -2.03
C GLU A 83 9.19 -10.44 -1.69
N CYS A 84 7.96 -10.27 -2.16
CA CYS A 84 7.28 -9.00 -2.05
C CYS A 84 6.46 -8.83 -0.77
N ARG A 85 6.30 -9.90 0.01
CA ARG A 85 5.56 -9.91 1.27
C ARG A 85 5.98 -8.83 2.29
N PRO A 86 7.27 -8.53 2.51
CA PRO A 86 7.66 -7.49 3.46
C PRO A 86 7.11 -6.11 3.07
N ASN A 87 7.04 -5.83 1.76
CA ASN A 87 6.53 -4.56 1.26
C ASN A 87 5.01 -4.48 1.41
N THR A 88 4.28 -5.57 1.13
CA THR A 88 2.84 -5.65 1.44
C THR A 88 2.55 -5.38 2.93
N LEU A 89 3.37 -5.95 3.84
CA LEU A 89 3.24 -5.72 5.29
C LEU A 89 3.55 -4.27 5.67
N TYR A 90 4.56 -3.66 5.04
CA TYR A 90 4.90 -2.24 5.21
C TYR A 90 3.73 -1.32 4.82
N HIS A 91 3.06 -1.57 3.68
CA HIS A 91 1.92 -0.74 3.27
C HIS A 91 0.69 -0.92 4.16
N LEU A 92 0.42 -2.15 4.63
CA LEU A 92 -0.61 -2.35 5.64
C LEU A 92 -0.31 -1.57 6.92
N ALA A 93 0.95 -1.58 7.38
CA ALA A 93 1.35 -0.81 8.55
C ALA A 93 1.15 0.70 8.36
N ARG A 94 1.48 1.24 7.18
CA ARG A 94 1.21 2.64 6.83
C ARG A 94 -0.28 2.97 6.92
N ILE A 95 -1.13 2.12 6.36
CA ILE A 95 -2.59 2.32 6.43
C ILE A 95 -3.07 2.28 7.89
N TYR A 96 -2.61 1.30 8.68
CA TYR A 96 -2.96 1.20 10.09
C TYR A 96 -2.56 2.44 10.89
N ARG A 97 -1.43 3.07 10.55
CA ARG A 97 -1.04 4.36 11.11
C ARG A 97 -2.01 5.48 10.71
N CYS A 98 -2.38 5.56 9.43
CA CYS A 98 -3.31 6.58 8.94
C CYS A 98 -4.70 6.52 9.59
N ILE A 99 -5.18 5.32 9.95
CA ILE A 99 -6.45 5.14 10.66
C ILE A 99 -6.32 5.22 12.20
N GLY A 100 -5.14 5.56 12.73
CA GLY A 100 -4.89 5.74 14.17
C GLY A 100 -4.72 4.45 14.97
N LEU A 101 -4.66 3.29 14.32
CA LEU A 101 -4.49 1.99 14.99
C LEU A 101 -3.00 1.66 15.15
N TYR A 102 -2.31 2.47 15.95
CA TYR A 102 -0.84 2.44 16.07
C TYR A 102 -0.28 1.09 16.53
N SER A 103 -0.94 0.39 17.45
CA SER A 103 -0.47 -0.93 17.91
C SER A 103 -0.44 -1.96 16.78
N GLN A 104 -1.41 -1.91 15.87
CA GLN A 104 -1.46 -2.78 14.69
C GLN A 104 -0.38 -2.38 13.68
N ALA A 105 -0.20 -1.07 13.46
CA ALA A 105 0.85 -0.53 12.59
C ALA A 105 2.25 -0.98 13.05
N ILE A 106 2.56 -0.87 14.35
CA ILE A 106 3.83 -1.31 14.94
C ILE A 106 4.05 -2.82 14.69
N ASN A 107 3.01 -3.64 14.87
CA ASN A 107 3.11 -5.09 14.65
C ASN A 107 3.49 -5.40 13.20
N TYR A 108 2.79 -4.78 12.24
CA TYR A 108 3.03 -4.99 10.82
C TYR A 108 4.41 -4.49 10.38
N PHE A 109 4.85 -3.29 10.81
CA PHE A 109 6.21 -2.83 10.51
C PHE A 109 7.28 -3.72 11.13
N ARG A 110 7.12 -4.22 12.36
CA ARG A 110 8.09 -5.16 12.97
C ARG A 110 8.20 -6.46 12.16
N ARG A 111 7.08 -6.98 11.65
CA ARG A 111 7.09 -8.17 10.78
C ARG A 111 7.80 -7.90 9.46
N ALA A 112 7.52 -6.77 8.80
CA ALA A 112 8.20 -6.36 7.58
C ALA A 112 9.72 -6.23 7.80
N MET A 113 10.11 -5.55 8.87
CA MET A 113 11.51 -5.33 9.26
C MET A 113 12.27 -6.64 9.47
N LEU A 114 11.67 -7.62 10.16
CA LEU A 114 12.30 -8.93 10.40
C LEU A 114 12.55 -9.69 9.09
N LEU A 115 11.63 -9.63 8.13
CA LEU A 115 11.78 -10.29 6.85
C LEU A 115 12.82 -9.58 5.96
N GLN A 116 12.80 -8.25 5.91
CA GLN A 116 13.80 -7.45 5.20
C GLN A 116 15.20 -7.65 5.80
N ARG A 117 15.35 -7.67 7.13
CA ARG A 117 16.65 -7.88 7.78
C ARG A 117 17.33 -9.18 7.33
N ARG A 118 16.55 -10.24 7.09
CA ARG A 118 17.08 -11.53 6.63
C ARG A 118 17.59 -11.51 5.19
N ARG A 119 17.18 -10.50 4.41
CA ARG A 119 17.52 -10.32 2.99
C ARG A 119 18.46 -9.13 2.77
N LEU A 120 19.18 -8.70 3.80
CA LEU A 120 20.25 -7.73 3.63
C LEU A 120 21.43 -8.39 2.91
N PRO A 121 22.07 -7.69 1.96
CA PRO A 121 21.91 -6.27 1.63
C PRO A 121 20.79 -5.93 0.64
N GLN A 122 20.17 -6.90 -0.03
CA GLN A 122 19.24 -6.69 -1.15
C GLN A 122 18.04 -5.80 -0.79
N SER A 123 17.52 -5.88 0.43
CA SER A 123 16.38 -5.06 0.89
C SER A 123 16.77 -3.84 1.74
N GLY A 124 17.98 -3.28 1.56
CA GLY A 124 18.50 -2.20 2.40
C GLY A 124 17.63 -0.93 2.42
N TYR A 125 17.08 -0.55 1.26
CA TYR A 125 16.19 0.59 1.13
C TYR A 125 14.86 0.38 1.88
N ASP A 126 14.20 -0.75 1.63
CA ASP A 126 12.92 -1.09 2.26
C ASP A 126 13.06 -1.24 3.79
N TYR A 127 14.20 -1.77 4.24
CA TYR A 127 14.55 -1.88 5.65
C TYR A 127 14.66 -0.51 6.33
N ALA A 128 15.33 0.45 5.68
CA ALA A 128 15.46 1.81 6.19
C ALA A 128 14.10 2.54 6.27
N GLN A 129 13.26 2.39 5.25
CA GLN A 129 11.91 2.94 5.27
C GLN A 129 11.06 2.36 6.42
N THR A 130 11.14 1.06 6.63
CA THR A 130 10.37 0.37 7.69
C THR A 130 10.80 0.81 9.08
N ILE A 131 12.11 0.96 9.31
CA ILE A 131 12.63 1.51 10.57
C ILE A 131 12.15 2.95 10.79
N SER A 132 12.16 3.76 9.73
CA SER A 132 11.71 5.15 9.81
C SER A 132 10.22 5.23 10.16
N GLY A 133 9.38 4.33 9.61
CA GLY A 133 7.97 4.21 9.99
C GLY A 133 7.76 3.80 11.44
N LEU A 134 8.58 2.89 11.98
CA LEU A 134 8.54 2.52 13.40
C LEU A 134 8.96 3.67 14.32
N ALA A 135 10.03 4.38 13.98
CA ALA A 135 10.50 5.52 14.78
C ALA A 135 9.43 6.60 14.89
N MET A 136 8.73 6.88 13.78
CA MET A 136 7.62 7.84 13.74
C MET A 136 6.48 7.42 14.67
N LEU A 137 6.07 6.15 14.62
CA LEU A 137 5.02 5.61 15.49
C LEU A 137 5.36 5.66 16.98
N TYR A 138 6.61 5.35 17.36
CA TYR A 138 7.00 5.46 18.77
C TYR A 138 7.03 6.90 19.26
N SER A 139 7.39 7.84 18.38
CA SER A 139 7.29 9.27 18.69
C SER A 139 5.84 9.69 18.89
N GLU A 140 4.95 9.33 17.95
CA GLU A 140 3.51 9.64 18.00
C GLU A 140 2.85 9.05 19.26
N THR A 141 3.06 7.76 19.54
CA THR A 141 2.48 7.08 20.71
C THR A 141 3.11 7.50 22.03
N GLY A 142 4.40 7.84 22.05
CA GLY A 142 5.07 8.42 23.22
C GLY A 142 4.54 9.81 23.57
N HIS A 143 4.24 10.63 22.56
CA HIS A 143 3.62 11.94 22.76
C HIS A 143 2.16 11.85 23.23
N GLU A 144 1.36 10.90 22.73
CA GLU A 144 -0.03 10.69 23.19
C GLU A 144 -0.08 10.24 24.66
N MET A 145 0.83 9.37 25.09
CA MET A 145 0.93 8.94 26.50
C MET A 145 1.27 10.09 27.45
N MET A 146 1.97 11.13 26.99
CA MET A 146 2.27 12.30 27.81
C MET A 146 1.11 13.30 27.89
N LYS A 147 0.29 13.43 26.84
CA LYS A 147 -0.90 14.31 26.83
C LYS A 147 -2.09 13.76 27.64
N GLY A 148 -2.17 12.45 27.84
CA GLY A 148 -3.22 11.84 28.66
C GLY A 148 -3.03 11.95 30.17
N ASN A 149 -1.92 12.56 30.62
CA ASN A 149 -1.56 12.73 32.03
C ASN A 149 -1.60 14.20 32.50
N GLU A 150 -2.16 15.12 31.70
CA GLU A 150 -2.45 16.51 32.07
C GLU A 150 -3.95 16.69 32.34
#